data_AF-A0A9P8L5F0-F1
#
_entry.id   AF-A0A9P8L5F0-F1
#
_cell.length_a   1.000
_cell.length_b   1.000
_cell.length_c   1.000
_cell.angle_alpha   90.00
_cell.angle_beta   90.00
_cell.angle_gamma   90.00
#
_symmetry.space_group_name_H-M   'P 1'
#
loop_
_entity.id
_entity.type
_entity.pdbx_description
1 polymer ?
#
loop_
_entity_poly.entity_id
_entity_poly.type
_entity_poly.pdbx_seq_one_letter_code
_entity_poly.pdbx_strand_id
1 'polypeptide(L)'
;MTTRSVLFQTTGLIPIEAFTILGMNAKPKTPNPIGYFGTGLKYAVAVCARLGIPFRLFIGLKEYQFYAKAVYRELYANTVDEGGECIIAEDEPHGVAGETRIYIEGDEFYQVWEKRDEIFLPKDREPGTQNSKAEIYLGETRHLYWRGLRVYTLPGDRDKFMHTYNILEHIVLTEDRTMQYSSLVGWHIGKIIAQCDDEDVIQAVIEEKEDDSPYIERNIEFAHDEAPSEAFKRVSERLARRSRLGATSRSYGGRWVGSYVDTGGDFRTLEQRFIDNLISAYKARDHEDLADLMFSSQHSGFIEDMLEVTRRRAYGETTSA
;
A
#
# COMPACT_ATOMS: atom_id res chain seq x y z
N MET A 1 23.97 -23.41 36.52
CA MET A 1 24.26 -22.09 37.10
C MET A 1 23.01 -21.25 37.03
N THR A 2 22.61 -20.59 38.11
CA THR A 2 21.44 -19.70 38.10
C THR A 2 21.86 -18.35 37.52
N THR A 3 21.35 -18.00 36.34
CA THR A 3 21.61 -16.69 35.73
C THR A 3 20.96 -15.61 36.59
N ARG A 4 21.73 -14.61 37.02
CA ARG A 4 21.21 -13.46 37.75
C ARG A 4 20.78 -12.39 36.73
N SER A 5 19.56 -11.86 36.89
CA SER A 5 18.99 -10.85 35.99
C SER A 5 18.50 -9.65 36.80
N VAL A 6 18.54 -8.45 36.20
CA VAL A 6 17.96 -7.23 36.78
C VAL A 6 16.64 -6.95 36.07
N LEU A 7 15.55 -6.79 36.84
CA LEU A 7 14.21 -6.49 36.33
C LEU A 7 13.88 -5.01 36.52
N PHE A 8 13.55 -4.32 35.42
CA PHE A 8 12.97 -2.98 35.43
C PHE A 8 11.48 -3.08 35.11
N GLN A 9 10.61 -2.73 36.06
CA GLN A 9 9.16 -2.89 35.94
C GLN A 9 8.42 -1.56 36.24
N THR A 10 7.42 -1.25 35.42
CA THR A 10 6.54 -0.09 35.58
C THR A 10 5.07 -0.51 35.59
N THR A 11 4.19 0.33 36.15
CA THR A 11 2.74 0.12 36.05
C THR A 11 2.22 0.65 34.70
N GLY A 12 1.55 -0.20 33.93
CA GLY A 12 1.02 0.14 32.60
C GLY A 12 1.83 -0.47 31.45
N LEU A 13 1.26 -0.40 30.25
CA LEU A 13 1.88 -0.88 29.02
C LEU A 13 2.49 0.32 28.28
N ILE A 14 3.81 0.29 28.11
CA ILE A 14 4.48 1.26 27.26
C ILE A 14 4.11 0.98 25.79
N PRO A 15 3.69 1.97 24.99
CA PRO A 15 3.51 1.80 23.55
C PRO A 15 4.84 1.38 22.93
N ILE A 16 4.82 0.41 21.99
CA ILE A 16 6.05 -0.08 21.34
C ILE A 16 6.75 1.05 20.56
N GLU A 17 5.96 2.00 20.08
CA GLU A 17 6.35 3.24 19.44
C GLU A 17 7.34 4.04 20.32
N ALA A 18 7.25 3.96 21.65
CA ALA A 18 8.20 4.66 22.52
C ALA A 18 9.65 4.15 22.36
N PHE A 19 9.84 2.93 21.83
CA PHE A 19 11.15 2.37 21.51
C PHE A 19 11.64 2.71 20.09
N THR A 20 10.74 3.03 19.16
CA THR A 20 11.08 3.30 17.76
C THR A 20 11.09 4.80 17.43
N ILE A 21 10.16 5.57 18.00
CA ILE A 21 9.92 7.00 17.68
C ILE A 21 10.72 7.94 18.56
N LEU A 22 11.75 8.62 18.00
CA LEU A 22 12.50 9.65 18.72
C LEU A 22 11.58 10.76 19.24
N GLY A 23 11.80 11.22 20.48
CA GLY A 23 10.99 12.28 21.08
C GLY A 23 9.68 11.84 21.74
N MET A 24 9.20 10.61 21.52
CA MET A 24 7.96 10.13 22.15
C MET A 24 8.13 9.92 23.66
N ASN A 25 7.31 10.59 24.47
CA ASN A 25 7.28 10.44 25.93
C ASN A 25 6.08 9.59 26.37
N ALA A 26 6.35 8.41 26.96
CA ALA A 26 5.34 7.46 27.41
C ALA A 26 4.99 7.56 28.91
N LYS A 27 5.15 8.74 29.54
CA LYS A 27 4.92 8.93 31.00
C LYS A 27 3.74 9.86 31.30
N PRO A 28 2.49 9.51 30.92
CA PRO A 28 1.33 10.40 31.04
C PRO A 28 0.89 10.65 32.49
N LYS A 29 1.33 9.83 33.45
CA LYS A 29 0.86 9.85 34.85
C LYS A 29 1.84 10.48 35.83
N THR A 30 2.95 11.04 35.36
CA THR A 30 3.98 11.59 36.25
C THR A 30 4.14 13.08 35.99
N PRO A 31 3.78 13.97 36.94
CA PRO A 31 3.86 15.42 36.75
C PRO A 31 5.31 15.95 36.70
N ASN A 32 6.28 15.17 37.18
CA ASN A 32 7.69 15.54 37.17
C ASN A 32 8.59 14.33 36.81
N PRO A 33 8.61 13.87 35.55
CA PRO A 33 9.36 12.70 35.15
C PRO A 33 10.87 13.00 35.06
N ILE A 34 11.72 12.07 35.55
CA ILE A 34 13.19 12.18 35.47
C ILE A 34 13.70 12.36 34.02
N GLY A 35 13.00 11.76 33.05
CA GLY A 35 13.34 11.86 31.63
C GLY A 35 12.22 12.58 30.87
N TYR A 36 12.57 13.65 30.16
CA TYR A 36 11.63 14.54 29.48
C TYR A 36 11.56 14.31 27.97
N PHE A 37 12.70 14.09 27.32
CA PHE A 37 12.83 14.04 25.85
C PHE A 37 12.45 12.70 25.20
N GLY A 38 12.04 11.69 25.98
CA GLY A 38 11.67 10.39 25.41
C GLY A 38 12.81 9.59 24.78
N THR A 39 14.07 10.00 24.93
CA THR A 39 15.25 9.35 24.30
C THR A 39 16.01 8.40 25.23
N GLY A 40 15.92 8.56 26.55
CA GLY A 40 16.74 7.80 27.51
C GLY A 40 16.55 6.28 27.43
N LEU A 41 15.32 5.82 27.22
CA LEU A 41 15.03 4.38 27.05
C LEU A 41 15.68 3.82 25.77
N LYS A 42 15.69 4.60 24.70
CA LYS A 42 16.26 4.21 23.40
C LYS A 42 17.77 4.10 23.50
N TYR A 43 18.41 5.08 24.14
CA TYR A 43 19.84 5.00 24.42
C TYR A 43 20.19 3.80 25.31
N ALA A 44 19.39 3.49 26.32
CA ALA A 44 19.63 2.31 27.15
C ALA A 44 19.59 1.02 26.33
N VAL A 45 18.59 0.86 25.46
CA VAL A 45 18.48 -0.29 24.53
C VAL A 45 19.66 -0.33 23.56
N ALA A 46 20.01 0.81 22.95
CA ALA A 46 21.12 0.92 22.02
C ALA A 46 22.47 0.61 22.69
N VAL A 47 22.67 1.01 23.95
CA VAL A 47 23.87 0.70 24.73
C VAL A 47 23.94 -0.78 25.07
N CYS A 48 22.83 -1.39 25.51
CA CYS A 48 22.79 -2.83 25.73
C CYS A 48 23.16 -3.59 24.45
N ALA A 49 22.58 -3.20 23.31
CA ALA A 49 22.91 -3.77 22.01
C ALA A 49 24.39 -3.57 21.65
N ARG A 50 24.91 -2.34 21.78
CA ARG A 50 26.31 -1.98 21.49
C ARG A 50 27.32 -2.76 22.34
N LEU A 51 26.98 -3.06 23.59
CA LEU A 51 27.84 -3.79 24.52
C LEU A 51 27.62 -5.32 24.46
N GLY A 52 26.77 -5.82 23.56
CA GLY A 52 26.43 -7.24 23.48
C GLY A 52 25.73 -7.77 24.72
N ILE A 53 25.07 -6.91 25.51
CA ILE A 53 24.34 -7.29 26.72
C ILE A 53 22.98 -7.84 26.30
N PRO A 54 22.71 -9.14 26.49
CA PRO A 54 21.42 -9.71 26.14
C PRO A 54 20.33 -9.14 27.04
N PHE A 55 19.25 -8.66 26.43
CA PHE A 55 18.07 -8.19 27.15
C PHE A 55 16.80 -8.73 26.51
N ARG A 56 15.74 -8.83 27.32
CA ARG A 56 14.42 -9.28 26.88
C ARG A 56 13.41 -8.20 27.22
N LEU A 57 12.64 -7.76 26.25
CA LEU A 57 11.58 -6.78 26.45
C LEU A 57 10.23 -7.48 26.46
N PHE A 58 9.45 -7.27 27.53
CA PHE A 58 8.06 -7.70 27.62
C PHE A 58 7.17 -6.48 27.76
N ILE A 59 6.13 -6.40 26.93
CA ILE A 59 5.03 -5.44 27.09
C ILE A 59 3.76 -6.27 27.28
N GLY A 60 3.30 -6.37 28.52
CA GLY A 60 2.23 -7.30 28.90
C GLY A 60 2.72 -8.74 28.75
N LEU A 61 1.97 -9.55 27.98
CA LEU A 61 2.32 -10.95 27.70
C LEU A 61 3.21 -11.12 26.45
N LYS A 62 3.47 -10.05 25.71
CA LYS A 62 4.18 -10.11 24.42
C LYS A 62 5.66 -9.80 24.62
N GLU A 63 6.51 -10.70 24.14
CA GLU A 63 7.96 -10.50 24.06
C GLU A 63 8.33 -9.77 22.76
N TYR A 64 9.27 -8.85 22.84
CA TYR A 64 9.81 -8.08 21.74
C TYR A 64 11.32 -8.28 21.65
N GLN A 65 11.82 -8.38 20.42
CA GLN A 65 13.23 -8.52 20.10
C GLN A 65 13.62 -7.42 19.10
N PHE A 66 14.87 -6.96 19.19
CA PHE A 66 15.43 -5.93 18.33
C PHE A 66 16.42 -6.59 17.36
N TYR A 67 16.36 -6.24 16.08
CA TYR A 67 17.14 -6.92 15.03
C TYR A 67 17.83 -5.91 14.09
N ALA A 68 19.04 -6.26 13.63
CA ALA A 68 19.84 -5.45 12.70
C ALA A 68 19.11 -5.05 11.42
N LYS A 69 18.19 -5.90 10.94
CA LYS A 69 17.37 -5.69 9.73
C LYS A 69 16.63 -4.34 9.72
N ALA A 70 16.12 -3.89 10.88
CA ALA A 70 15.40 -2.62 10.97
C ALA A 70 16.33 -1.41 10.78
N VAL A 71 17.54 -1.48 11.36
CA VAL A 71 18.54 -0.41 11.24
C VAL A 71 19.09 -0.34 9.81
N TYR A 72 19.38 -1.50 9.21
CA TYR A 72 19.81 -1.58 7.80
C TYR A 72 18.81 -0.91 6.85
N ARG A 73 17.51 -1.21 7.03
CA ARG A 73 16.43 -0.66 6.20
C ARG A 73 16.39 0.87 6.25
N GLU A 74 16.54 1.46 7.44
CA GLU A 74 16.50 2.91 7.61
C GLU A 74 17.76 3.61 7.09
N LEU A 75 18.94 3.03 7.34
CA LEU A 75 20.18 3.57 6.79
C LEU A 75 20.18 3.54 5.26
N TYR A 76 19.83 2.39 4.68
CA TYR A 76 19.77 2.25 3.23
C TYR A 76 18.74 3.20 2.60
N ALA A 77 17.54 3.32 3.17
CA ALA A 77 16.52 4.22 2.66
C ALA A 77 17.00 5.68 2.66
N ASN A 78 17.58 6.17 3.76
CA ASN A 78 18.12 7.53 3.82
C ASN A 78 19.29 7.72 2.84
N THR A 79 20.18 6.72 2.71
CA THR A 79 21.27 6.77 1.72
C THR A 79 20.72 6.90 0.31
N VAL A 80 19.69 6.13 -0.06
CA VAL A 80 19.08 6.22 -1.40
C VAL A 80 18.32 7.52 -1.62
N ASP A 81 17.57 8.00 -0.61
CA ASP A 81 16.84 9.27 -0.68
C ASP A 81 17.78 10.46 -0.90
N GLU A 82 19.00 10.40 -0.35
CA GLU A 82 20.07 11.39 -0.56
C GLU A 82 20.87 11.17 -1.86
N GLY A 83 20.50 10.18 -2.69
CA GLY A 83 21.20 9.86 -3.94
C GLY A 83 22.55 9.17 -3.75
N GLY A 84 22.80 8.63 -2.55
CA GLY A 84 24.00 7.89 -2.20
C GLY A 84 23.95 6.41 -2.59
N GLU A 85 25.02 5.70 -2.26
CA GLU A 85 25.16 4.28 -2.49
C GLU A 85 25.54 3.53 -1.21
N CYS A 86 25.06 2.30 -1.09
CA CYS A 86 25.54 1.35 -0.10
C CYS A 86 26.41 0.32 -0.83
N ILE A 87 27.64 0.12 -0.35
CA ILE A 87 28.64 -0.78 -0.92
C ILE A 87 29.32 -1.57 0.20
N ILE A 88 29.95 -2.69 -0.14
CA ILE A 88 30.90 -3.34 0.76
C ILE A 88 32.19 -2.52 0.72
N ALA A 89 32.59 -1.97 1.86
CA ALA A 89 33.85 -1.24 1.96
C ALA A 89 35.02 -2.23 1.96
N GLU A 90 35.95 -2.05 1.01
CA GLU A 90 37.23 -2.80 0.97
C GLU A 90 38.35 -2.04 1.69
N ASP A 91 38.21 -0.72 1.82
CA ASP A 91 39.18 0.18 2.45
C ASP A 91 38.90 0.42 3.94
N GLU A 92 39.93 0.88 4.67
CA GLU A 92 39.76 1.30 6.06
C GLU A 92 38.77 2.48 6.19
N PRO A 93 37.91 2.49 7.23
CA PRO A 93 36.99 3.58 7.49
C PRO A 93 37.66 4.95 7.59
N HIS A 94 37.29 5.86 6.68
CA HIS A 94 37.75 7.24 6.69
C HIS A 94 36.63 8.20 6.24
N GLY A 95 36.77 9.47 6.66
CA GLY A 95 35.86 10.55 6.26
C GLY A 95 36.29 11.21 4.95
N VAL A 96 35.32 11.75 4.21
CA VAL A 96 35.55 12.56 3.02
C VAL A 96 34.80 13.89 3.16
N ALA A 97 35.45 14.98 2.78
CA ALA A 97 34.89 16.32 2.92
C ALA A 97 33.63 16.46 2.05
N GLY A 98 32.53 16.86 2.67
CA GLY A 98 31.23 17.04 1.99
C GLY A 98 30.39 15.76 1.87
N GLU A 99 30.86 14.63 2.38
CA GLU A 99 30.13 13.36 2.37
C GLU A 99 29.77 12.89 3.79
N THR A 100 28.63 12.21 3.91
CA THR A 100 28.30 11.42 5.11
C THR A 100 28.66 9.96 4.82
N ARG A 101 29.66 9.43 5.54
CA ARG A 101 30.04 8.01 5.44
C ARG A 101 29.72 7.27 6.73
N ILE A 102 29.01 6.16 6.61
CA ILE A 102 28.61 5.31 7.73
C ILE A 102 29.19 3.92 7.50
N TYR A 103 30.19 3.55 8.31
CA TYR A 103 30.77 2.21 8.29
C TYR A 103 30.14 1.39 9.42
N ILE A 104 29.67 0.19 9.08
CA ILE A 104 29.08 -0.73 10.05
C ILE A 104 29.84 -2.04 9.95
N GLU A 105 30.50 -2.38 11.05
CA GLU A 105 31.20 -3.65 11.22
C GLU A 105 30.30 -4.64 11.96
N GLY A 106 30.35 -5.92 11.56
CA GLY A 106 29.64 -7.01 12.21
C GLY A 106 28.95 -7.96 11.24
N ASP A 107 29.03 -9.26 11.54
CA ASP A 107 28.47 -10.33 10.71
C ASP A 107 26.95 -10.22 10.58
N GLU A 108 26.25 -9.71 11.60
CA GLU A 108 24.79 -9.58 11.58
C GLU A 108 24.31 -8.59 10.51
N PHE A 109 25.07 -7.50 10.28
CA PHE A 109 24.75 -6.54 9.23
C PHE A 109 25.11 -7.07 7.85
N TYR A 110 26.23 -7.79 7.76
CA TYR A 110 26.63 -8.46 6.52
C TYR A 110 25.59 -9.50 6.08
N GLN A 111 25.05 -10.29 7.01
CA GLN A 111 23.98 -11.25 6.71
C GLN A 111 22.70 -10.58 6.20
N VAL A 112 22.37 -9.38 6.70
CA VAL A 112 21.25 -8.60 6.17
C VAL A 112 21.57 -8.06 4.78
N TRP A 113 22.80 -7.61 4.55
CA TRP A 113 23.29 -7.17 3.23
C TRP A 113 23.23 -8.30 2.18
N GLU A 114 23.65 -9.52 2.53
CA GLU A 114 23.56 -10.70 1.65
C GLU A 114 22.11 -11.01 1.27
N LYS A 115 21.17 -10.77 2.18
CA LYS A 115 19.73 -10.99 1.98
C LYS A 115 18.97 -9.69 1.67
N ARG A 116 19.66 -8.65 1.21
CA ARG A 116 19.06 -7.32 0.98
C ARG A 116 17.94 -7.37 -0.05
N ASP A 117 17.98 -8.32 -0.98
CA ASP A 117 16.96 -8.54 -2.01
C ASP A 117 15.61 -9.00 -1.43
N GLU A 118 15.60 -9.46 -0.17
CA GLU A 118 14.35 -9.65 0.58
C GLU A 118 13.73 -8.32 1.03
N ILE A 119 14.50 -7.24 1.10
CA ILE A 119 14.10 -5.93 1.65
C ILE A 119 13.92 -4.92 0.54
N PHE A 120 14.80 -4.98 -0.45
CA PHE A 120 14.86 -4.09 -1.59
C PHE A 120 14.65 -4.89 -2.86
N LEU A 121 14.09 -4.24 -3.87
CA LEU A 121 14.01 -4.83 -5.18
C LEU A 121 15.44 -4.97 -5.74
N PRO A 122 15.82 -6.14 -6.28
CA PRO A 122 17.16 -6.34 -6.83
C PRO A 122 17.44 -5.32 -7.93
N LYS A 123 18.56 -4.59 -7.82
CA LYS A 123 18.93 -3.50 -8.75
C LYS A 123 19.24 -3.98 -10.16
N ASP A 124 19.57 -5.26 -10.32
CA ASP A 124 19.87 -5.92 -11.59
C ASP A 124 18.63 -6.50 -12.27
N ARG A 125 17.46 -6.43 -11.61
CA ARG A 125 16.20 -6.83 -12.21
C ARG A 125 15.68 -5.67 -13.08
N GLU A 126 15.32 -5.98 -14.32
CA GLU A 126 14.69 -5.02 -15.23
C GLU A 126 13.16 -5.21 -15.23
N PRO A 127 12.37 -4.12 -15.30
CA PRO A 127 10.92 -4.24 -15.42
C PRO A 127 10.54 -4.85 -16.77
N GLY A 128 9.51 -5.70 -16.76
CA GLY A 128 8.93 -6.21 -18.02
C GLY A 128 8.13 -5.12 -18.73
N THR A 129 7.46 -4.27 -17.96
CA THR A 129 6.78 -3.07 -18.44
C THR A 129 6.75 -2.01 -17.34
N GLN A 130 6.57 -0.76 -17.72
CA GLN A 130 6.53 0.36 -16.78
C GLN A 130 5.66 1.49 -17.32
N ASN A 131 5.11 2.29 -16.41
CA ASN A 131 4.45 3.55 -16.71
C ASN A 131 4.86 4.61 -15.67
N SER A 132 4.25 5.79 -15.72
CA SER A 132 4.57 6.89 -14.79
C SER A 132 4.25 6.60 -13.32
N LYS A 133 3.48 5.54 -13.04
CA LYS A 133 3.00 5.20 -11.69
C LYS A 133 3.71 4.00 -11.09
N ALA A 134 4.16 3.05 -11.90
CA ALA A 134 4.80 1.85 -11.43
C ALA A 134 5.69 1.20 -12.49
N GLU A 135 6.66 0.45 -11.98
CA GLU A 135 7.37 -0.58 -12.71
C GLU A 135 6.75 -1.94 -12.38
N ILE A 136 6.53 -2.77 -13.40
CA ILE A 136 5.96 -4.12 -13.29
C ILE A 136 7.02 -5.12 -13.73
N TYR A 137 7.40 -5.99 -12.80
CA TYR A 137 8.36 -7.04 -13.06
C TYR A 137 7.63 -8.38 -13.13
N LEU A 138 7.79 -9.07 -14.27
CA LEU A 138 7.13 -10.34 -14.51
C LEU A 138 7.59 -11.39 -13.51
N GLY A 139 6.66 -12.25 -13.10
CA GLY A 139 6.88 -13.31 -12.12
C GLY A 139 6.15 -13.09 -10.80
N GLU A 140 5.66 -14.18 -10.25
CA GLU A 140 4.88 -14.20 -9.01
C GLU A 140 5.70 -13.74 -7.80
N THR A 141 5.05 -13.09 -6.85
CA THR A 141 5.67 -12.68 -5.59
C THR A 141 4.63 -12.55 -4.49
N ARG A 142 5.07 -12.44 -3.25
CA ARG A 142 4.21 -12.05 -2.11
C ARG A 142 4.44 -10.61 -1.67
N HIS A 143 5.29 -9.89 -2.37
CA HIS A 143 5.84 -8.62 -1.92
C HIS A 143 5.44 -7.48 -2.85
N LEU A 144 5.10 -6.35 -2.24
CA LEU A 144 4.85 -5.09 -2.92
C LEU A 144 5.97 -4.11 -2.55
N TYR A 145 6.47 -3.40 -3.56
CA TYR A 145 7.58 -2.46 -3.42
C TYR A 145 7.11 -1.04 -3.70
N TRP A 146 7.81 -0.08 -3.11
CA TRP A 146 7.67 1.35 -3.39
C TRP A 146 9.05 1.95 -3.51
N ARG A 147 9.36 2.52 -4.67
CA ARG A 147 10.69 3.08 -5.01
C ARG A 147 11.84 2.11 -4.65
N GLY A 148 11.62 0.83 -4.94
CA GLY A 148 12.57 -0.24 -4.67
C GLY A 148 12.58 -0.76 -3.23
N LEU A 149 11.87 -0.16 -2.28
CA LEU A 149 11.76 -0.67 -0.90
C LEU A 149 10.53 -1.59 -0.77
N ARG A 150 10.68 -2.78 -0.21
CA ARG A 150 9.53 -3.65 0.12
C ARG A 150 8.69 -3.00 1.21
N VAL A 151 7.45 -2.63 0.90
CA VAL A 151 6.55 -1.93 1.84
C VAL A 151 5.43 -2.81 2.35
N TYR A 152 5.11 -3.90 1.66
CA TYR A 152 4.03 -4.80 2.07
C TYR A 152 4.32 -6.25 1.67
N THR A 153 3.76 -7.18 2.44
CA THR A 153 3.80 -8.62 2.18
C THR A 153 2.41 -9.19 2.42
N LEU A 154 1.92 -9.97 1.47
CA LEU A 154 0.60 -10.60 1.59
C LEU A 154 0.54 -11.52 2.82
N PRO A 155 -0.54 -11.45 3.60
CA PRO A 155 -0.73 -12.33 4.75
C PRO A 155 -0.97 -13.78 4.30
N GLY A 156 -0.43 -14.74 5.06
CA GLY A 156 -0.61 -16.18 4.78
C GLY A 156 0.16 -16.68 3.56
N ASP A 157 0.30 -17.99 3.41
CA ASP A 157 1.25 -18.57 2.44
C ASP A 157 0.62 -18.95 1.09
N ARG A 158 -0.69 -18.83 0.96
CA ARG A 158 -1.42 -19.15 -0.28
C ARG A 158 -1.38 -18.01 -1.28
N ASP A 159 -1.68 -16.79 -0.83
CA ASP A 159 -1.95 -15.68 -1.74
C ASP A 159 -0.66 -15.07 -2.30
N LYS A 160 -0.71 -14.69 -3.57
CA LYS A 160 0.40 -14.10 -4.32
C LYS A 160 -0.09 -12.95 -5.19
N PHE A 161 0.84 -12.09 -5.57
CA PHE A 161 0.71 -11.24 -6.74
C PHE A 161 1.20 -12.01 -7.96
N MET A 162 0.51 -11.87 -9.08
CA MET A 162 0.90 -12.43 -10.38
C MET A 162 2.20 -11.80 -10.89
N HIS A 163 2.42 -10.53 -10.56
CA HIS A 163 3.61 -9.78 -10.90
C HIS A 163 4.18 -9.06 -9.68
N THR A 164 5.45 -8.68 -9.74
CA THR A 164 6.02 -7.78 -8.73
C THR A 164 5.77 -6.34 -9.14
N TYR A 165 5.13 -5.58 -8.27
CA TYR A 165 4.83 -4.16 -8.49
C TYR A 165 5.79 -3.30 -7.66
N ASN A 166 6.46 -2.36 -8.32
CA ASN A 166 7.22 -1.29 -7.67
C ASN A 166 6.51 0.04 -7.92
N ILE A 167 5.80 0.52 -6.92
CA ILE A 167 5.03 1.76 -6.98
C ILE A 167 5.98 2.96 -6.99
N LEU A 168 5.78 3.88 -7.92
CA LEU A 168 6.54 5.13 -8.06
C LEU A 168 5.75 6.35 -7.56
N GLU A 169 4.42 6.29 -7.61
CA GLU A 169 3.55 7.31 -7.04
C GLU A 169 3.63 7.37 -5.51
N HIS A 170 3.22 8.49 -4.92
CA HIS A 170 3.30 8.67 -3.47
C HIS A 170 2.32 7.73 -2.74
N ILE A 171 2.82 7.03 -1.72
CA ILE A 171 2.01 6.26 -0.76
C ILE A 171 2.35 6.67 0.66
N VAL A 172 1.38 6.52 1.57
CA VAL A 172 1.63 6.81 2.99
C VAL A 172 2.22 5.59 3.67
N LEU A 173 3.39 5.78 4.28
CA LEU A 173 4.09 4.77 5.05
C LEU A 173 3.98 5.02 6.55
N THR A 174 4.06 3.96 7.31
CA THR A 174 4.37 3.99 8.74
C THR A 174 5.85 4.35 8.96
N GLU A 175 6.22 4.58 10.22
CA GLU A 175 7.60 4.90 10.57
C GLU A 175 8.59 3.76 10.27
N ASP A 176 8.19 2.50 10.38
CA ASP A 176 9.01 1.34 9.97
C ASP A 176 9.03 1.13 8.44
N ARG A 177 8.60 2.15 7.69
CA ARG A 177 8.52 2.21 6.23
C ARG A 177 7.60 1.15 5.64
N THR A 178 6.63 0.64 6.38
CA THR A 178 5.63 -0.31 5.85
C THR A 178 4.39 0.44 5.39
N MET A 179 3.59 -0.16 4.51
CA MET A 179 2.40 0.49 3.98
C MET A 179 1.37 0.71 5.10
N GLN A 180 0.94 1.96 5.33
CA GLN A 180 0.03 2.28 6.43
C GLN A 180 -1.37 1.67 6.24
N TYR A 181 -1.87 1.69 5.00
CA TYR A 181 -3.23 1.24 4.67
C TYR A 181 -3.17 0.03 3.72
N SER A 182 -2.97 -1.15 4.27
CA SER A 182 -2.92 -2.41 3.50
C SER A 182 -4.20 -2.69 2.70
N SER A 183 -5.35 -2.16 3.11
CA SER A 183 -6.60 -2.24 2.35
C SER A 183 -6.54 -1.55 0.99
N LEU A 184 -5.60 -0.64 0.77
CA LEU A 184 -5.44 0.08 -0.51
C LEU A 184 -4.57 -0.67 -1.52
N VAL A 185 -4.00 -1.82 -1.17
CA VAL A 185 -3.12 -2.60 -2.07
C VAL A 185 -3.83 -2.94 -3.38
N GLY A 186 -5.05 -3.47 -3.31
CA GLY A 186 -5.84 -3.81 -4.50
C GLY A 186 -6.15 -2.57 -5.36
N TRP A 187 -6.46 -1.44 -4.73
CA TRP A 187 -6.72 -0.18 -5.41
C TRP A 187 -5.50 0.33 -6.20
N HIS A 188 -4.31 0.34 -5.58
CA HIS A 188 -3.08 0.74 -6.27
C HIS A 188 -2.77 -0.17 -7.46
N ILE A 189 -2.88 -1.50 -7.27
CA ILE A 189 -2.59 -2.44 -8.36
C ILE A 189 -3.62 -2.30 -9.49
N GLY A 190 -4.91 -2.16 -9.17
CA GLY A 190 -5.96 -1.91 -10.17
C GLY A 190 -5.69 -0.66 -10.99
N LYS A 191 -5.27 0.43 -10.34
CA LYS A 191 -4.86 1.66 -10.99
C LYS A 191 -3.64 1.48 -11.91
N ILE A 192 -2.63 0.76 -11.43
CA ILE A 192 -1.41 0.45 -12.19
C ILE A 192 -1.75 -0.34 -13.46
N ILE A 193 -2.57 -1.39 -13.34
CA ILE A 193 -2.96 -2.22 -14.48
C ILE A 193 -3.87 -1.46 -15.44
N ALA A 194 -4.80 -0.63 -14.95
CA ALA A 194 -5.65 0.21 -15.80
C ALA A 194 -4.85 1.21 -16.65
N GLN A 195 -3.66 1.62 -16.17
CA GLN A 195 -2.73 2.52 -16.86
C GLN A 195 -1.58 1.78 -17.56
N CYS A 196 -1.60 0.45 -17.60
CA CYS A 196 -0.56 -0.34 -18.25
C CYS A 196 -0.73 -0.29 -19.78
N ASP A 197 0.38 -0.22 -20.52
CA ASP A 197 0.36 -0.27 -22.00
C ASP A 197 0.68 -1.67 -22.56
N ASP A 198 1.09 -2.60 -21.70
CA ASP A 198 1.39 -3.98 -22.06
C ASP A 198 0.13 -4.83 -22.08
N GLU A 199 -0.34 -5.18 -23.28
CA GLU A 199 -1.57 -5.95 -23.47
C GLU A 199 -1.50 -7.36 -22.90
N ASP A 200 -0.32 -7.99 -22.83
CA ASP A 200 -0.16 -9.35 -22.32
C ASP A 200 -0.30 -9.36 -20.80
N VAL A 201 0.33 -8.39 -20.11
CA VAL A 201 0.16 -8.18 -18.67
C VAL A 201 -1.30 -7.89 -18.32
N ILE A 202 -1.93 -6.97 -19.05
CA ILE A 202 -3.33 -6.61 -18.82
C ILE A 202 -4.24 -7.83 -19.03
N GLN A 203 -4.03 -8.57 -20.13
CA GLN A 203 -4.85 -9.72 -20.45
C GLN A 203 -4.69 -10.82 -19.40
N ALA A 204 -3.47 -11.11 -18.95
CA ALA A 204 -3.22 -12.09 -17.89
C ALA A 204 -3.99 -11.75 -16.61
N VAL A 205 -3.96 -10.48 -16.19
CA VAL A 205 -4.68 -10.01 -15.00
C VAL A 205 -6.21 -10.09 -15.18
N ILE A 206 -6.76 -9.69 -16.33
CA ILE A 206 -8.22 -9.67 -16.54
C ILE A 206 -8.79 -11.09 -16.77
N GLU A 207 -8.03 -11.98 -17.40
CA GLU A 207 -8.46 -13.35 -17.66
C GLU A 207 -8.37 -14.25 -16.41
N GLU A 208 -7.63 -13.83 -15.38
CA GLU A 208 -7.51 -14.55 -14.11
C GLU A 208 -8.85 -14.64 -13.37
N LYS A 209 -9.45 -15.84 -13.37
CA LYS A 209 -10.83 -16.07 -12.93
C LYS A 209 -11.04 -17.39 -12.18
N GLU A 210 -9.98 -18.16 -11.93
CA GLU A 210 -10.15 -19.43 -11.23
C GLU A 210 -10.45 -19.18 -9.75
N ASP A 211 -11.56 -19.75 -9.24
CA ASP A 211 -11.99 -19.59 -7.84
C ASP A 211 -10.89 -20.02 -6.85
N ASP A 212 -10.04 -20.98 -7.24
CA ASP A 212 -8.94 -21.49 -6.43
C ASP A 212 -7.58 -20.84 -6.68
N SER A 213 -7.51 -19.87 -7.58
CA SER A 213 -6.27 -19.16 -7.93
C SER A 213 -5.63 -18.50 -6.71
N PRO A 214 -4.28 -18.52 -6.60
CA PRO A 214 -3.57 -17.83 -5.53
C PRO A 214 -3.45 -16.31 -5.79
N TYR A 215 -3.73 -15.84 -7.01
CA TYR A 215 -3.45 -14.46 -7.40
C TYR A 215 -4.50 -13.50 -6.91
N ILE A 216 -4.11 -12.50 -6.12
CA ILE A 216 -5.06 -11.53 -5.56
C ILE A 216 -5.71 -10.66 -6.64
N GLU A 217 -5.07 -10.56 -7.81
CA GLU A 217 -5.50 -9.79 -8.97
C GLU A 217 -6.91 -10.15 -9.44
N ARG A 218 -7.35 -11.39 -9.21
CA ARG A 218 -8.70 -11.87 -9.52
C ARG A 218 -9.82 -11.07 -8.85
N ASN A 219 -9.53 -10.45 -7.70
CA ASN A 219 -10.48 -9.69 -6.89
C ASN A 219 -10.23 -8.17 -6.97
N ILE A 220 -9.36 -7.71 -7.88
CA ILE A 220 -9.04 -6.29 -7.98
C ILE A 220 -10.15 -5.53 -8.69
N GLU A 221 -10.53 -4.42 -8.07
CA GLU A 221 -11.36 -3.41 -8.70
C GLU A 221 -10.48 -2.40 -9.44
N PHE A 222 -10.79 -2.14 -10.69
CA PHE A 222 -10.08 -1.14 -11.50
C PHE A 222 -10.59 0.26 -11.15
N ALA A 223 -9.67 1.12 -10.70
CA ALA A 223 -9.99 2.46 -10.23
C ALA A 223 -10.67 3.31 -11.33
N HIS A 224 -11.60 4.19 -10.90
CA HIS A 224 -12.43 5.02 -11.78
C HIS A 224 -11.99 6.50 -11.81
N ASP A 225 -10.98 6.86 -11.03
CA ASP A 225 -10.51 8.24 -10.86
C ASP A 225 -9.64 8.72 -12.03
N GLU A 226 -9.13 7.81 -12.86
CA GLU A 226 -8.30 8.13 -14.02
C GLU A 226 -8.73 7.33 -15.26
N ALA A 227 -8.62 7.95 -16.44
CA ALA A 227 -9.00 7.30 -17.69
C ALA A 227 -8.01 6.17 -18.04
N PRO A 228 -8.46 4.92 -18.28
CA PRO A 228 -7.56 3.81 -18.56
C PRO A 228 -6.78 4.00 -19.87
N SER A 229 -5.67 3.29 -20.00
CA SER A 229 -4.85 3.30 -21.21
C SER A 229 -5.62 2.75 -22.42
N GLU A 230 -5.18 3.11 -23.63
CA GLU A 230 -5.77 2.57 -24.85
C GLU A 230 -5.53 1.06 -24.98
N ALA A 231 -4.39 0.55 -24.49
CA ALA A 231 -4.13 -0.88 -24.42
C ALA A 231 -5.15 -1.60 -23.54
N PHE A 232 -5.42 -1.04 -22.35
CA PHE A 232 -6.39 -1.61 -21.43
C PHE A 232 -7.81 -1.66 -22.01
N LYS A 233 -8.23 -0.58 -22.69
CA LYS A 233 -9.53 -0.52 -23.39
C LYS A 233 -9.61 -1.60 -24.48
N ARG A 234 -8.58 -1.73 -25.33
CA ARG A 234 -8.54 -2.73 -26.41
C ARG A 234 -8.62 -4.16 -25.87
N VAL A 235 -7.85 -4.49 -24.84
CA VAL A 235 -7.88 -5.81 -24.20
C VAL A 235 -9.27 -6.09 -23.62
N SER A 236 -9.82 -5.13 -22.87
CA SER A 236 -11.15 -5.26 -22.25
C SER A 236 -12.25 -5.47 -23.29
N GLU A 237 -12.24 -4.71 -24.38
CA GLU A 237 -13.20 -4.88 -25.49
C GLU A 237 -13.06 -6.25 -26.17
N ARG A 238 -11.82 -6.68 -26.44
CA ARG A 238 -11.51 -7.97 -27.05
C ARG A 238 -12.05 -9.12 -26.21
N LEU A 239 -11.80 -9.09 -24.90
CA LEU A 239 -12.26 -10.12 -23.95
C LEU A 239 -13.78 -10.13 -23.78
N ALA A 240 -14.42 -8.97 -23.77
CA ALA A 240 -15.88 -8.89 -23.67
C ALA A 240 -16.60 -9.37 -24.93
N ARG A 241 -16.03 -9.15 -26.12
CA ARG A 241 -16.54 -9.76 -27.36
C ARG A 241 -16.43 -11.29 -27.30
N ARG A 242 -15.33 -11.81 -26.77
CA ARG A 242 -15.10 -13.25 -26.58
C ARG A 242 -16.10 -13.86 -25.59
N SER A 243 -16.38 -13.21 -24.46
CA SER A 243 -17.33 -13.71 -23.46
C SER A 243 -18.79 -13.65 -23.91
N ARG A 244 -19.18 -12.65 -24.73
CA ARG A 244 -20.52 -12.62 -25.35
C ARG A 244 -20.76 -13.77 -26.34
N LEU A 245 -19.69 -14.38 -26.88
CA LEU A 245 -19.77 -15.55 -27.75
C LEU A 245 -19.76 -16.89 -26.98
N GLY A 246 -19.57 -16.87 -25.66
CA GLY A 246 -19.57 -18.05 -24.79
C GLY A 246 -20.25 -17.77 -23.46
N ALA A 247 -21.54 -18.09 -23.36
CA ALA A 247 -22.34 -17.86 -22.16
C ALA A 247 -21.77 -18.58 -20.93
N THR A 248 -21.21 -17.80 -19.99
CA THR A 248 -21.41 -17.77 -18.53
C THR A 248 -20.25 -17.01 -17.91
N SER A 249 -20.44 -15.76 -17.48
CA SER A 249 -19.47 -15.13 -16.56
C SER A 249 -20.17 -14.12 -15.66
N ARG A 250 -20.13 -14.39 -14.35
CA ARG A 250 -20.57 -13.45 -13.31
C ARG A 250 -19.86 -12.11 -13.49
N SER A 251 -20.68 -11.08 -13.65
CA SER A 251 -20.49 -9.68 -13.25
C SER A 251 -19.07 -9.24 -12.90
N TYR A 252 -18.39 -8.57 -13.83
CA TYR A 252 -17.64 -7.32 -13.59
C TYR A 252 -17.21 -6.67 -14.93
N GLY A 253 -16.90 -7.46 -15.96
CA GLY A 253 -16.69 -6.95 -17.33
C GLY A 253 -17.95 -6.40 -18.03
N GLY A 254 -19.14 -6.74 -17.53
CA GLY A 254 -20.42 -6.28 -18.10
C GLY A 254 -20.74 -4.81 -17.83
N ARG A 255 -20.26 -4.24 -16.71
CA ARG A 255 -20.59 -2.85 -16.31
C ARG A 255 -19.72 -1.80 -17.01
N TRP A 256 -18.45 -2.12 -17.30
CA TRP A 256 -17.56 -1.27 -18.11
C TRP A 256 -17.79 -1.43 -19.62
N VAL A 257 -17.98 -2.65 -20.11
CA VAL A 257 -18.11 -2.87 -21.58
C VAL A 257 -19.55 -2.69 -22.08
N GLY A 258 -20.55 -2.83 -21.21
CA GLY A 258 -21.94 -2.49 -21.56
C GLY A 258 -22.17 -0.99 -21.71
N SER A 259 -21.50 -0.16 -20.89
CA SER A 259 -21.72 1.29 -20.85
C SER A 259 -20.88 2.07 -21.87
N TYR A 260 -19.65 1.63 -22.18
CA TYR A 260 -18.76 2.31 -23.12
C TYR A 260 -19.11 2.04 -24.60
N VAL A 261 -19.52 0.81 -24.92
CA VAL A 261 -19.83 0.39 -26.30
C VAL A 261 -21.20 0.90 -26.77
N ASP A 262 -22.14 1.19 -25.85
CA ASP A 262 -23.52 1.57 -26.17
C ASP A 262 -23.77 3.09 -26.16
N THR A 263 -22.78 3.91 -25.75
CA THR A 263 -22.95 5.38 -25.61
C THR A 263 -22.05 6.23 -26.49
N GLY A 264 -21.12 5.64 -27.25
CA GLY A 264 -20.27 6.42 -28.16
C GLY A 264 -19.56 7.58 -27.45
N GLY A 265 -18.76 7.29 -26.43
CA GLY A 265 -17.67 8.18 -26.01
C GLY A 265 -18.03 9.56 -25.42
N ASP A 266 -19.12 9.70 -24.66
CA ASP A 266 -19.33 10.90 -23.82
C ASP A 266 -19.68 10.56 -22.36
N PHE A 267 -18.71 10.76 -21.46
CA PHE A 267 -18.82 10.55 -20.02
C PHE A 267 -19.98 11.33 -19.38
N ARG A 268 -20.35 12.49 -19.94
CA ARG A 268 -21.45 13.32 -19.41
C ARG A 268 -22.80 12.63 -19.51
N THR A 269 -22.96 11.67 -20.42
CA THR A 269 -24.22 10.94 -20.59
C THR A 269 -24.45 9.85 -19.54
N LEU A 270 -23.37 9.28 -18.97
CA LEU A 270 -23.45 8.27 -17.92
C LEU A 270 -23.82 8.87 -16.57
N GLU A 271 -23.21 9.99 -16.21
CA GLU A 271 -23.58 10.77 -15.02
C GLU A 271 -25.01 11.30 -15.13
N GLN A 272 -25.40 11.81 -16.30
CA GLN A 272 -26.77 12.31 -16.51
C GLN A 272 -27.81 11.19 -16.41
N ARG A 273 -27.55 10.00 -16.98
CA ARG A 273 -28.46 8.84 -16.85
C ARG A 273 -28.58 8.34 -15.41
N PHE A 274 -27.48 8.33 -14.66
CA PHE A 274 -27.51 7.96 -13.25
C PHE A 274 -28.36 8.95 -12.45
N ILE A 275 -28.16 10.26 -12.67
CA ILE A 275 -28.95 11.33 -12.05
C ILE A 275 -30.44 11.25 -12.44
N ASP A 276 -30.75 11.02 -13.72
CA ASP A 276 -32.14 10.91 -14.21
C ASP A 276 -32.87 9.70 -13.62
N ASN A 277 -32.16 8.58 -13.42
CA ASN A 277 -32.70 7.38 -12.76
C ASN A 277 -32.94 7.63 -11.26
N LEU A 278 -32.02 8.32 -10.59
CA LEU A 278 -32.15 8.70 -9.19
C LEU A 278 -33.33 9.65 -8.98
N ILE A 279 -33.50 10.64 -9.86
CA ILE A 279 -34.65 11.56 -9.88
C ILE A 279 -35.96 10.80 -10.12
N SER A 280 -35.97 9.83 -11.03
CA SER A 280 -37.16 9.04 -11.35
C SER A 280 -37.58 8.13 -10.19
N ALA A 281 -36.63 7.44 -9.54
CA ALA A 281 -36.89 6.62 -8.35
C ALA A 281 -37.39 7.48 -7.17
N TYR A 282 -36.79 8.66 -6.97
CA TYR A 282 -37.23 9.62 -5.95
C TYR A 282 -38.64 10.15 -6.21
N LYS A 283 -39.00 10.42 -7.47
CA LYS A 283 -40.37 10.83 -7.86
C LYS A 283 -41.39 9.69 -7.71
N ALA A 284 -40.96 8.45 -7.92
CA ALA A 284 -41.79 7.26 -7.75
C ALA A 284 -41.98 6.86 -6.27
N ARG A 285 -41.23 7.46 -5.34
CA ARG A 285 -41.18 7.12 -3.90
C ARG A 285 -40.79 5.66 -3.64
N ASP A 286 -39.97 5.09 -4.52
CA ASP A 286 -39.44 3.75 -4.34
C ASP A 286 -38.13 3.82 -3.55
N HIS A 287 -38.23 3.66 -2.23
CA HIS A 287 -37.14 3.90 -1.30
C HIS A 287 -36.16 2.71 -1.19
N GLU A 288 -36.55 1.51 -1.63
CA GLU A 288 -35.67 0.33 -1.65
C GLU A 288 -34.68 0.41 -2.83
N ASP A 289 -35.15 0.77 -4.03
CA ASP A 289 -34.29 0.98 -5.20
C ASP A 289 -33.29 2.13 -5.00
N LEU A 290 -33.68 3.19 -4.27
CA LEU A 290 -32.80 4.30 -3.88
C LEU A 290 -31.68 3.83 -2.94
N ALA A 291 -32.01 2.97 -1.97
CA ALA A 291 -31.03 2.43 -1.03
C ALA A 291 -30.01 1.54 -1.76
N ASP A 292 -30.46 0.64 -2.62
CA ASP A 292 -29.57 -0.26 -3.38
C ASP A 292 -28.67 0.49 -4.36
N LEU A 293 -29.18 1.55 -5.02
CA LEU A 293 -28.33 2.44 -5.84
C LEU A 293 -27.28 3.17 -5.00
N MET A 294 -27.68 3.69 -3.82
CA MET A 294 -26.82 4.49 -2.94
C MET A 294 -25.72 3.65 -2.26
N PHE A 295 -26.05 2.45 -1.78
CA PHE A 295 -25.10 1.55 -1.10
C PHE A 295 -24.08 0.91 -2.05
N SER A 296 -24.30 0.98 -3.35
CA SER A 296 -23.35 0.51 -4.36
C SER A 296 -22.19 1.50 -4.65
N SER A 297 -22.17 2.68 -4.02
CA SER A 297 -21.13 3.71 -4.24
C SER A 297 -20.41 4.08 -2.93
N GLN A 298 -19.07 3.99 -2.90
CA GLN A 298 -18.25 4.21 -1.70
C GLN A 298 -18.01 5.70 -1.32
N HIS A 299 -18.85 6.64 -1.75
CA HIS A 299 -18.59 8.07 -1.59
C HIS A 299 -19.68 8.79 -0.77
N SER A 300 -19.60 8.69 0.57
CA SER A 300 -20.59 9.30 1.47
C SER A 300 -20.72 10.83 1.31
N GLY A 301 -19.62 11.56 1.06
CA GLY A 301 -19.65 13.01 0.86
C GLY A 301 -20.26 13.45 -0.49
N PHE A 302 -19.98 12.71 -1.56
CA PHE A 302 -20.55 12.96 -2.89
C PHE A 302 -22.05 12.65 -2.95
N ILE A 303 -22.50 11.64 -2.20
CA ILE A 303 -23.90 11.26 -2.07
C ILE A 303 -24.72 12.36 -1.38
N GLU A 304 -24.18 13.00 -0.33
CA GLU A 304 -24.89 14.11 0.34
C GLU A 304 -25.09 15.31 -0.59
N ASP A 305 -24.05 15.75 -1.30
CA ASP A 305 -24.13 16.83 -2.28
C ASP A 305 -25.10 16.50 -3.44
N MET A 306 -25.10 15.24 -3.90
CA MET A 306 -26.04 14.75 -4.91
C MET A 306 -27.49 14.70 -4.42
N LEU A 307 -27.73 14.30 -3.16
CA LEU A 307 -29.06 14.28 -2.54
C LEU A 307 -29.61 15.69 -2.33
N GLU A 308 -28.75 16.65 -2.04
CA GLU A 308 -29.08 18.07 -1.94
C GLU A 308 -29.52 18.62 -3.32
N VAL A 309 -28.74 18.36 -4.37
CA VAL A 309 -29.05 18.77 -5.77
C VAL A 309 -30.34 18.09 -6.26
N THR A 310 -30.51 16.80 -5.97
CA THR A 310 -31.68 16.01 -6.38
C THR A 310 -32.94 16.48 -5.66
N ARG A 311 -32.87 16.77 -4.35
CA ARG A 311 -33.99 17.37 -3.60
C ARG A 311 -34.36 18.74 -4.17
N ARG A 312 -33.41 19.65 -4.34
CA ARG A 312 -33.67 20.98 -4.89
C ARG A 312 -34.35 20.93 -6.27
N ARG A 313 -33.88 20.05 -7.16
CA ARG A 313 -34.48 19.85 -8.49
C ARG A 313 -35.86 19.18 -8.46
N ALA A 314 -36.08 18.20 -7.58
CA ALA A 314 -37.37 17.51 -7.46
C ALA A 314 -38.49 18.43 -6.91
N TYR A 315 -38.13 19.40 -6.07
CA TYR A 315 -39.07 20.37 -5.49
C TYR A 315 -39.09 21.73 -6.20
N GLY A 316 -38.33 21.90 -7.30
CA GLY A 316 -38.37 23.10 -8.14
C GLY A 316 -37.63 24.31 -7.57
N GLU A 317 -36.71 24.11 -6.63
CA GLU A 317 -35.88 25.19 -6.08
C GLU A 317 -34.69 25.46 -7.01
N THR A 318 -34.69 26.60 -7.70
CA THR A 318 -33.57 27.05 -8.51
C THR A 318 -32.48 27.69 -7.65
N THR A 319 -31.25 27.20 -7.76
CA THR A 319 -30.05 27.91 -7.27
C THR A 319 -29.81 29.16 -8.12
N SER A 320 -29.94 30.35 -7.53
CA SER A 320 -29.24 31.54 -8.04
C SER A 320 -27.74 31.34 -7.83
N ALA A 321 -26.96 31.65 -8.86
CA ALA A 321 -25.52 31.39 -8.98
C ALA A 321 -24.66 31.89 -7.81
#